data_AF-A0A9W6T7K4-F1
#
_entry.id   AF-A0A9W6T7K4-F1
#
_cell.length_a   1.000
_cell.length_b   1.000
_cell.length_c   1.000
_cell.angle_alpha   90.00
_cell.angle_beta   90.00
_cell.angle_gamma   90.00
#
_symmetry.space_group_name_H-M   'P 1'
#
loop_
_entity.id
_entity.type
_entity.pdbx_description
1 polymer ?
#
loop_
_entity_poly.entity_id
_entity_poly.type
_entity_poly.pdbx_seq_one_letter_code
_entity_poly.pdbx_strand_id
1 'polypeptide(L)'
;MEKLPASSGELNNVIIVSTTLKNRYLIQITSTDLFRKWNAAFRLAAFEYKSLQEAYTASLLSSRGSLLSDIRVILAESKYQHEDWVSVRFGAGMPWKRCYAVIDPPPKKQSKKKNFKPGFVQFFENEKKNKKISMATITNANAIYAVYPQNFKIIDLSTMIKLEGKVLFNKNEGEKDTSIFLMPEQHSAVPGFDTLIRFIIPLMDSFNLYGRPKRLNADKSDINSLLFALPVLPKVHYLQVEDLLGLVSSPSTLDWSSHDWSRAIKEILKVKIAKGYDGCISNEGAAAAAASSFSSRSRSRTNNSGNSNSSLNSPLLTSSQNSRSFSPLSDRGGAVFEKFNNNSRS
;
A
#
# COMPACT_ATOMS: atom_id res chain seq x y z
N MET A 1 9.67 -6.68 21.15
CA MET A 1 9.91 -7.85 22.01
C MET A 1 10.04 -7.33 23.43
N GLU A 2 9.49 -8.04 24.41
CA GLU A 2 9.60 -7.58 25.80
C GLU A 2 11.03 -7.76 26.34
N LYS A 3 11.77 -8.74 25.83
CA LYS A 3 13.17 -9.02 26.16
C LYS A 3 14.00 -9.33 24.92
N LEU A 4 15.22 -8.79 24.84
CA LEU A 4 16.21 -9.10 23.81
C LEU A 4 17.56 -9.39 24.49
N PRO A 5 18.20 -10.54 24.24
CA PRO A 5 19.51 -10.84 24.82
C PRO A 5 20.59 -9.94 24.21
N ALA A 6 21.41 -9.31 25.06
CA ALA A 6 22.56 -8.50 24.68
C ALA A 6 23.80 -8.88 25.51
N SER A 7 24.99 -8.50 25.04
CA SER A 7 26.28 -8.80 25.68
C SER A 7 26.45 -8.20 27.08
N SER A 8 25.65 -7.18 27.43
CA SER A 8 25.65 -6.51 28.74
C SER A 8 24.42 -6.83 29.61
N GLY A 9 23.57 -7.79 29.22
CA GLY A 9 22.35 -8.18 29.93
C GLY A 9 21.11 -8.30 29.03
N GLU A 10 19.93 -8.49 29.63
CA GLU A 10 18.65 -8.48 28.91
C GLU A 10 18.18 -7.05 28.65
N LEU A 11 17.98 -6.69 27.38
CA LEU A 11 17.35 -5.42 27.00
C LEU A 11 15.83 -5.59 27.03
N ASN A 12 15.19 -4.88 27.95
CA ASN A 12 13.73 -4.83 28.01
C ASN A 12 13.17 -3.72 27.11
N ASN A 13 11.89 -3.84 26.73
CA ASN A 13 11.13 -2.78 26.05
C ASN A 13 11.76 -2.31 24.73
N VAL A 14 12.19 -3.27 23.89
CA VAL A 14 12.83 -2.97 22.60
C VAL A 14 11.85 -3.14 21.44
N ILE A 15 11.71 -2.07 20.67
CA ILE A 15 11.02 -2.07 19.36
C ILE A 15 12.08 -2.17 18.28
N ILE A 16 11.92 -3.15 17.39
CA ILE A 16 12.77 -3.31 16.21
C ILE A 16 12.01 -2.77 15.00
N VAL A 17 12.51 -1.70 14.41
CA VAL A 17 11.97 -1.12 13.18
C VAL A 17 12.86 -1.53 12.02
N SER A 18 12.29 -2.24 11.05
CA SER A 18 13.00 -2.66 9.84
C SER A 18 12.46 -1.91 8.63
N THR A 19 13.35 -1.34 7.82
CA THR A 19 12.96 -0.68 6.56
C THR A 19 13.10 -1.62 5.37
N THR A 20 12.56 -1.21 4.23
CA THR A 20 12.62 -1.95 2.96
C THR A 20 14.05 -2.27 2.51
N LEU A 21 15.08 -1.55 2.96
CA LEU A 21 16.48 -1.80 2.63
C LEU A 21 17.21 -2.68 3.67
N LYS A 22 16.48 -3.38 4.55
CA LYS A 22 17.02 -4.15 5.69
C LYS A 22 17.79 -3.29 6.72
N ASN A 23 17.61 -1.97 6.73
CA ASN A 23 18.08 -1.17 7.86
C ASN A 23 17.25 -1.56 9.09
N ARG A 24 17.93 -1.96 10.16
CA ARG A 24 17.28 -2.35 11.43
C ARG A 24 17.66 -1.32 12.49
N TYR A 25 16.65 -0.65 13.01
CA TYR A 25 16.77 0.28 14.13
C TYR A 25 16.23 -0.41 15.38
N LEU A 26 17.02 -0.40 16.45
CA LEU A 26 16.61 -0.89 17.76
C LEU A 26 16.32 0.33 18.62
N ILE A 27 15.08 0.44 19.08
CA ILE A 27 14.61 1.54 19.91
C ILE A 27 14.27 0.96 21.27
N GLN A 28 15.09 1.27 22.28
CA GLN A 28 14.83 0.91 23.66
C GLN A 28 14.02 2.00 24.34
N ILE A 29 12.93 1.61 25.02
CA ILE A 29 12.04 2.53 25.69
C ILE A 29 12.10 2.29 27.20
N THR A 30 12.26 3.35 27.98
CA THR A 30 12.50 3.24 29.43
C THR A 30 11.29 2.70 30.20
N SER A 31 10.08 3.20 29.91
CA SER A 31 8.84 2.81 30.60
C SER A 31 8.05 1.78 29.80
N THR A 32 7.54 0.75 30.47
CA THR A 32 6.67 -0.27 29.86
C THR A 32 5.38 0.33 29.29
N ASP A 33 4.82 1.34 29.93
CA ASP A 33 3.61 2.01 29.43
C ASP A 33 3.90 2.81 28.15
N LEU A 34 5.05 3.49 28.10
CA LEU A 34 5.50 4.17 26.88
C LEU A 34 5.82 3.15 25.79
N PHE A 35 6.42 2.02 26.14
CA PHE A 35 6.68 0.93 25.20
C PHE A 35 5.39 0.42 24.55
N ARG A 36 4.35 0.18 25.35
CA ARG A 36 3.03 -0.25 24.86
C ARG A 36 2.40 0.79 23.94
N LYS A 37 2.45 2.07 24.33
CA LYS A 37 1.94 3.18 23.51
C LYS A 37 2.66 3.31 22.17
N TRP A 38 3.99 3.27 22.17
CA TRP A 38 4.79 3.32 20.93
C TRP A 38 4.58 2.09 20.05
N ASN A 39 4.51 0.89 20.64
CA ASN A 39 4.22 -0.32 19.88
C ASN A 39 2.84 -0.23 19.23
N ALA A 40 1.80 0.19 19.97
CA ALA A 40 0.47 0.44 19.43
C ALA A 40 0.50 1.47 18.29
N ALA A 41 1.21 2.59 18.48
CA ALA A 41 1.34 3.63 17.46
C ALA A 41 2.02 3.13 16.19
N PHE A 42 3.12 2.38 16.28
CA PHE A 42 3.80 1.80 15.11
C PHE A 42 2.92 0.80 14.37
N ARG A 43 2.19 -0.05 15.10
CA ARG A 43 1.26 -1.02 14.50
C ARG A 43 0.09 -0.34 13.82
N LEU A 44 -0.48 0.69 14.45
CA LEU A 44 -1.56 1.48 13.85
C LEU A 44 -1.07 2.22 12.60
N ALA A 45 0.08 2.90 12.67
CA ALA A 45 0.64 3.61 11.52
C ALA A 45 0.93 2.69 10.33
N ALA A 46 1.45 1.48 10.58
CA ALA A 46 1.66 0.48 9.53
C ALA A 46 0.33 0.02 8.89
N PHE A 47 -0.70 -0.17 9.70
CA PHE A 47 -2.04 -0.52 9.25
C PHE A 47 -2.66 0.62 8.42
N GLU A 48 -2.67 1.84 8.94
CA GLU A 48 -3.26 3.00 8.26
C GLU A 48 -2.55 3.29 6.93
N TYR A 49 -1.21 3.18 6.90
CA TYR A 49 -0.45 3.28 5.66
C TYR A 49 -0.95 2.25 4.63
N LYS A 50 -1.08 0.98 5.02
CA LYS A 50 -1.61 -0.07 4.14
C LYS A 50 -3.05 0.21 3.68
N SER A 51 -3.94 0.59 4.59
CA SER A 51 -5.34 0.91 4.28
C SER A 51 -5.47 2.10 3.33
N LEU A 52 -4.60 3.10 3.44
CA LEU A 52 -4.55 4.21 2.49
C LEU A 52 -4.11 3.75 1.10
N GLN A 53 -3.18 2.79 0.99
CA GLN A 53 -2.80 2.22 -0.31
C GLN A 53 -3.95 1.41 -0.94
N GLU A 54 -4.70 0.66 -0.13
CA GLU A 54 -5.92 -0.05 -0.58
C GLU A 54 -6.98 0.94 -1.08
N ALA A 55 -7.22 2.03 -0.34
CA ALA A 55 -8.15 3.08 -0.75
C ALA A 55 -7.69 3.84 -2.00
N TYR A 56 -6.38 4.09 -2.13
CA TYR A 56 -5.78 4.62 -3.36
C TYR A 56 -6.03 3.67 -4.54
N THR A 57 -5.86 2.36 -4.35
CA THR A 57 -6.11 1.36 -5.39
C THR A 57 -7.56 1.40 -5.86
N ALA A 58 -8.53 1.47 -4.94
CA ALA A 58 -9.94 1.62 -5.29
C ALA A 58 -10.21 2.91 -6.09
N SER A 59 -9.60 4.02 -5.67
CA SER A 59 -9.72 5.32 -6.34
C SER A 59 -9.08 5.32 -7.74
N LEU A 60 -7.92 4.66 -7.89
CA LEU A 60 -7.22 4.48 -9.15
C LEU A 60 -8.07 3.64 -10.12
N LEU A 61 -8.58 2.49 -9.65
CA LEU A 61 -9.45 1.61 -10.45
C LEU A 61 -10.72 2.34 -10.89
N SER A 62 -11.34 3.12 -10.00
CA SER A 62 -12.56 3.87 -10.32
C SER A 62 -12.33 5.02 -11.31
N SER A 63 -11.21 5.74 -11.20
CA SER A 63 -10.98 6.96 -11.98
C SER A 63 -10.22 6.72 -13.28
N ARG A 64 -9.31 5.74 -13.31
CA ARG A 64 -8.49 5.39 -14.47
C ARG A 64 -8.99 4.16 -15.19
N GLY A 65 -9.54 3.19 -14.47
CA GLY A 65 -10.15 2.01 -15.09
C GLY A 65 -11.31 2.38 -16.02
N SER A 66 -12.08 3.43 -15.69
CA SER A 66 -13.15 3.94 -16.56
C SER A 66 -12.67 4.55 -17.88
N LEU A 67 -11.38 4.85 -18.00
CA LEU A 67 -10.78 5.37 -19.24
C LEU A 67 -10.36 4.24 -20.20
N LEU A 68 -10.34 2.98 -19.74
CA LEU A 68 -10.00 1.82 -20.55
C LEU A 68 -11.21 1.42 -21.39
N SER A 69 -11.06 1.43 -22.72
CA SER A 69 -12.15 1.12 -23.67
C SER A 69 -12.72 -0.29 -23.48
N ASP A 70 -11.90 -1.23 -23.03
CA ASP A 70 -12.22 -2.63 -22.80
C ASP A 70 -12.34 -3.00 -21.31
N ILE A 71 -12.58 -2.03 -20.41
CA ILE A 71 -12.67 -2.26 -18.97
C ILE A 71 -13.63 -3.41 -18.58
N ARG A 72 -14.72 -3.60 -19.32
CA ARG A 72 -15.67 -4.70 -19.09
C ARG A 72 -15.04 -6.08 -19.27
N VAL A 73 -14.11 -6.21 -20.21
CA VAL A 73 -13.35 -7.44 -20.47
C VAL A 73 -12.33 -7.66 -19.37
N ILE A 74 -11.60 -6.61 -18.98
CA ILE A 74 -10.61 -6.65 -17.89
C ILE A 74 -11.28 -7.03 -16.56
N LEU A 75 -12.46 -6.49 -16.26
CA LEU A 75 -13.18 -6.77 -15.02
C LEU A 75 -13.96 -8.08 -15.04
N ALA A 76 -14.07 -8.76 -16.18
CA ALA A 76 -14.67 -10.08 -16.23
C ALA A 76 -13.81 -11.09 -15.46
N GLU A 77 -14.43 -12.20 -15.05
CA GLU A 77 -13.73 -13.27 -14.35
C GLU A 77 -12.57 -13.82 -15.19
N SER A 78 -11.37 -13.82 -14.62
CA SER A 78 -10.17 -14.38 -15.23
C SER A 78 -10.28 -15.90 -15.40
N LYS A 79 -10.50 -16.37 -16.63
CA LYS A 79 -10.65 -17.80 -16.96
C LYS A 79 -9.39 -18.46 -17.51
N TYR A 80 -8.41 -17.64 -17.88
CA TYR A 80 -7.17 -18.04 -18.53
C TYR A 80 -5.98 -17.45 -17.79
N GLN A 81 -4.80 -18.01 -18.04
CA GLN A 81 -3.55 -17.50 -17.48
C GLN A 81 -3.30 -16.08 -18.02
N HIS A 82 -2.85 -15.19 -17.13
CA HIS A 82 -2.31 -13.88 -17.50
C HIS A 82 -0.80 -13.93 -17.36
N GLU A 83 -0.07 -13.45 -18.36
CA GLU A 83 1.37 -13.62 -18.44
C GLU A 83 2.01 -12.33 -18.93
N ASP A 84 3.04 -11.87 -18.21
CA ASP A 84 3.75 -10.65 -18.60
C ASP A 84 5.16 -10.61 -17.99
N TRP A 85 6.02 -9.79 -18.58
CA TRP A 85 7.30 -9.42 -17.99
C TRP A 85 7.08 -8.48 -16.81
N VAL A 86 7.78 -8.76 -15.71
CA VAL A 86 7.67 -8.00 -14.48
C VAL A 86 9.04 -7.85 -13.82
N SER A 87 9.32 -6.66 -13.32
CA SER A 87 10.36 -6.46 -12.32
C SER A 87 9.80 -6.81 -10.94
N VAL A 88 10.39 -7.79 -10.27
CA VAL A 88 9.95 -8.28 -8.96
C VAL A 88 11.02 -8.06 -7.89
N ARG A 89 10.58 -7.78 -6.67
CA ARG A 89 11.43 -7.74 -5.48
C ARG A 89 10.77 -8.57 -4.37
N PHE A 90 11.42 -9.68 -4.01
CA PHE A 90 10.93 -10.60 -3.00
C PHE A 90 11.39 -10.21 -1.58
N GLY A 91 10.65 -9.35 -0.90
CA GLY A 91 10.98 -8.97 0.48
C GLY A 91 11.99 -7.82 0.60
N ALA A 92 12.10 -7.32 1.83
CA ALA A 92 13.02 -6.23 2.16
C ALA A 92 14.47 -6.64 1.90
N GLY A 93 15.27 -5.73 1.35
CA GLY A 93 16.71 -5.87 1.07
C GLY A 93 17.09 -6.83 -0.04
N MET A 94 16.14 -7.51 -0.67
CA MET A 94 16.42 -8.25 -1.91
C MET A 94 16.53 -7.27 -3.09
N PRO A 95 17.35 -7.55 -4.12
CA PRO A 95 17.43 -6.72 -5.31
C PRO A 95 16.16 -6.87 -6.16
N TRP A 96 15.94 -5.91 -7.07
CA TRP A 96 14.97 -6.09 -8.15
C TRP A 96 15.50 -7.08 -9.18
N LYS A 97 14.65 -7.99 -9.65
CA LYS A 97 14.96 -8.93 -10.72
C LYS A 97 13.85 -8.90 -11.77
N ARG A 98 14.23 -8.81 -13.05
CA ARG A 98 13.30 -8.99 -14.18
C ARG A 98 12.99 -10.48 -14.34
N CYS A 99 11.72 -10.84 -14.47
CA CYS A 99 11.27 -12.21 -14.67
C CYS A 99 9.95 -12.24 -15.45
N TYR A 100 9.61 -13.41 -15.96
CA TYR A 100 8.33 -13.66 -16.62
C TYR A 100 7.34 -14.22 -15.59
N ALA A 101 6.27 -13.47 -15.31
CA ALA A 101 5.24 -13.88 -14.38
C ALA A 101 4.08 -14.56 -15.11
N VAL A 102 3.59 -15.65 -14.53
CA VAL A 102 2.39 -16.37 -14.98
C VAL A 102 1.42 -16.39 -13.80
N ILE A 103 0.28 -15.72 -13.97
CA ILE A 103 -0.82 -15.65 -13.00
C ILE A 103 -1.86 -16.68 -13.42
N ASP A 104 -1.98 -17.72 -12.60
CA ASP A 104 -2.97 -18.77 -12.78
C ASP A 104 -4.25 -18.42 -12.01
N PRO A 105 -5.42 -18.40 -12.69
CA PRO A 105 -6.68 -18.19 -12.01
C PRO A 105 -7.05 -19.40 -11.13
N PRO A 106 -8.05 -19.26 -10.25
CA PRO A 106 -8.54 -20.38 -9.45
C PRO A 106 -9.02 -21.54 -10.34
N PRO A 107 -8.86 -22.81 -9.93
CA PRO A 107 -9.21 -23.96 -10.76
C PRO A 107 -10.71 -24.01 -11.10
N LYS A 108 -11.05 -24.22 -12.39
CA LYS A 108 -12.42 -24.19 -12.95
C LYS A 108 -13.42 -25.14 -12.28
N LYS A 109 -12.96 -26.26 -11.71
CA LYS A 109 -13.80 -27.24 -11.00
C LYS A 109 -14.02 -26.82 -9.54
N GLN A 110 -14.58 -25.63 -9.30
CA GLN A 110 -15.15 -25.30 -7.98
C GLN A 110 -16.52 -25.98 -7.85
N SER A 111 -16.49 -27.31 -7.78
CA SER A 111 -17.66 -28.15 -7.53
C SER A 111 -18.12 -27.98 -6.08
N LYS A 112 -19.18 -27.20 -5.85
CA LYS A 112 -20.14 -27.32 -4.72
C LYS A 112 -19.58 -27.38 -3.27
N LYS A 113 -18.28 -27.26 -3.02
CA LYS A 113 -17.66 -27.26 -1.68
C LYS A 113 -17.46 -25.84 -1.20
N LYS A 114 -17.78 -25.58 0.08
CA LYS A 114 -17.76 -24.27 0.75
C LYS A 114 -16.37 -23.57 0.80
N ASN A 115 -15.29 -24.22 0.38
CA ASN A 115 -13.93 -23.70 0.52
C ASN A 115 -13.35 -23.28 -0.83
N PHE A 116 -13.14 -21.97 -1.00
CA PHE A 116 -12.41 -21.40 -2.13
C PHE A 116 -10.97 -21.91 -2.16
N LYS A 117 -10.49 -22.33 -3.34
CA LYS A 117 -9.09 -22.67 -3.55
C LYS A 117 -8.43 -21.58 -4.37
N PRO A 118 -7.39 -20.90 -3.86
CA PRO A 118 -6.70 -19.86 -4.62
C PRO A 118 -6.01 -20.45 -5.86
N GLY A 119 -5.82 -19.57 -6.85
CA GLY A 119 -4.83 -19.74 -7.90
C GLY A 119 -3.41 -19.55 -7.35
N PHE A 120 -2.46 -19.31 -8.24
CA PHE A 120 -1.06 -19.10 -7.87
C PHE A 120 -0.37 -18.20 -8.89
N VAL A 121 0.80 -17.66 -8.53
CA VAL A 121 1.64 -16.89 -9.45
C VAL A 121 3.00 -17.54 -9.51
N GLN A 122 3.48 -17.89 -10.70
CA GLN A 122 4.80 -18.47 -10.89
C GLN A 122 5.71 -17.46 -11.59
N PHE A 123 6.95 -17.39 -11.14
CA PHE A 123 7.98 -16.58 -11.79
C PHE A 123 8.98 -17.48 -12.50
N PHE A 124 9.31 -17.14 -13.74
CA PHE A 124 10.28 -17.83 -14.58
C PHE A 124 11.34 -16.84 -15.06
N GLU A 125 12.53 -17.36 -15.36
CA GLU A 125 13.59 -16.52 -15.93
C GLU A 125 13.27 -16.07 -17.36
N ASN A 126 12.55 -16.91 -18.12
CA ASN A 126 12.23 -16.69 -19.54
C ASN A 126 10.81 -17.18 -19.88
N GLU A 127 10.26 -16.69 -21.00
CA GLU A 127 8.93 -17.03 -21.55
C GLU A 127 8.73 -18.52 -21.87
N LYS A 128 9.82 -19.28 -22.07
CA LYS A 128 9.76 -20.72 -22.38
C LYS A 128 9.23 -21.57 -21.20
N LYS A 129 8.92 -20.98 -20.04
CA LYS A 129 8.23 -21.60 -18.88
C LYS A 129 8.74 -23.00 -18.56
N ASN A 130 10.05 -23.16 -18.34
CA ASN A 130 10.58 -24.47 -17.97
C ASN A 130 10.07 -24.83 -16.56
N LYS A 131 9.08 -25.72 -16.46
CA LYS A 131 8.38 -26.08 -15.21
C LYS A 131 9.30 -26.64 -14.12
N LYS A 132 10.52 -27.10 -14.46
CA LYS A 132 11.55 -27.51 -13.49
C LYS A 132 12.28 -26.30 -12.84
N ILE A 133 12.13 -25.10 -13.37
CA ILE A 133 12.92 -23.88 -13.07
C ILE A 133 11.99 -22.68 -12.79
N SER A 134 10.93 -22.88 -12.00
CA SER A 134 10.22 -21.72 -11.43
C SER A 134 11.08 -21.15 -10.30
N MET A 135 11.33 -19.85 -10.34
CA MET A 135 12.17 -19.13 -9.37
C MET A 135 11.49 -18.96 -8.02
N ALA A 136 10.18 -18.73 -8.06
CA ALA A 136 9.34 -18.57 -6.88
C ALA A 136 7.88 -18.81 -7.30
N THR A 137 7.06 -19.28 -6.36
CA THR A 137 5.62 -19.42 -6.53
C THR A 137 4.90 -18.75 -5.38
N ILE A 138 3.99 -17.82 -5.67
CA ILE A 138 3.05 -17.26 -4.70
C ILE A 138 1.87 -18.21 -4.62
N THR A 139 1.65 -18.82 -3.46
CA THR A 139 0.59 -19.81 -3.25
C THR A 139 -0.63 -19.21 -2.56
N ASN A 140 -0.46 -18.09 -1.87
CA ASN A 140 -1.54 -17.35 -1.23
C ASN A 140 -1.20 -15.86 -1.13
N ALA A 141 -2.21 -15.00 -1.12
CA ALA A 141 -2.07 -13.57 -0.89
C ALA A 141 -3.15 -13.08 0.07
N ASN A 142 -2.74 -12.21 0.99
CA ASN A 142 -3.61 -11.59 2.00
C ASN A 142 -3.98 -10.16 1.63
N ALA A 143 -3.14 -9.48 0.86
CA ALA A 143 -3.39 -8.14 0.37
C ALA A 143 -2.64 -7.88 -0.94
N ILE A 144 -3.29 -7.19 -1.88
CA ILE A 144 -2.74 -6.78 -3.18
C ILE A 144 -3.24 -5.39 -3.49
N TYR A 145 -2.33 -4.43 -3.64
CA TYR A 145 -2.71 -3.04 -3.86
C TYR A 145 -1.64 -2.30 -4.67
N ALA A 146 -2.09 -1.28 -5.41
CA ALA A 146 -1.21 -0.33 -6.06
C ALA A 146 -0.48 0.51 -5.01
N VAL A 147 0.79 0.83 -5.26
CA VAL A 147 1.58 1.69 -4.38
C VAL A 147 1.47 3.13 -4.89
N TYR A 148 0.98 4.01 -4.04
CA TYR A 148 0.95 5.44 -4.27
C TYR A 148 2.38 5.96 -4.43
N PRO A 149 2.70 6.62 -5.56
CA PRO A 149 4.05 7.11 -5.80
C PRO A 149 4.40 8.28 -4.87
N GLN A 150 5.69 8.48 -4.62
CA GLN A 150 6.16 9.64 -3.83
C GLN A 150 5.76 10.99 -4.44
N ASN A 151 5.57 11.04 -5.75
CA ASN A 151 5.12 12.23 -6.47
C ASN A 151 3.82 11.95 -7.21
N PHE A 152 2.78 12.76 -6.96
CA PHE A 152 1.48 12.59 -7.59
C PHE A 152 1.53 12.72 -9.13
N LYS A 153 2.53 13.43 -9.68
CA LYS A 153 2.68 13.64 -11.13
C LYS A 153 2.96 12.34 -11.90
N ILE A 154 3.45 11.29 -11.22
CA ILE A 154 3.76 10.01 -11.85
C ILE A 154 2.70 8.94 -11.56
N ILE A 155 1.53 9.31 -11.04
CA ILE A 155 0.42 8.37 -10.83
C ILE A 155 0.06 7.65 -12.13
N ASP A 156 -0.04 8.39 -13.24
CA ASP A 156 -0.44 7.82 -14.54
C ASP A 156 0.67 6.95 -15.19
N LEU A 157 1.92 7.08 -14.71
CA LEU A 157 3.09 6.33 -15.19
C LEU A 157 3.46 5.15 -14.27
N SER A 158 3.01 5.15 -13.02
CA SER A 158 3.39 4.14 -12.04
C SER A 158 2.73 2.79 -12.33
N THR A 159 3.53 1.73 -12.38
CA THR A 159 3.07 0.33 -12.46
C THR A 159 3.29 -0.44 -11.16
N MET A 160 3.64 0.25 -10.06
CA MET A 160 4.06 -0.39 -8.82
C MET A 160 2.90 -1.02 -8.05
N ILE A 161 3.00 -2.32 -7.80
CA ILE A 161 2.05 -3.13 -7.04
C ILE A 161 2.79 -3.74 -5.85
N LYS A 162 2.14 -3.76 -4.68
CA LYS A 162 2.61 -4.50 -3.51
C LYS A 162 1.66 -5.66 -3.21
N LEU A 163 2.24 -6.82 -2.95
CA LEU A 163 1.55 -8.04 -2.57
C LEU A 163 2.12 -8.55 -1.24
N GLU A 164 1.24 -8.90 -0.31
CA GLU A 164 1.62 -9.58 0.94
C GLU A 164 1.01 -10.98 0.94
N GLY A 165 1.84 -12.00 1.12
CA GLY A 165 1.36 -13.38 1.01
C GLY A 165 2.44 -14.42 1.25
N LYS A 166 2.10 -15.67 0.90
CA LYS A 166 2.97 -16.84 1.07
C LYS A 166 3.70 -17.17 -0.22
N VAL A 167 5.02 -17.31 -0.10
CA VAL A 167 5.92 -17.58 -1.23
C VAL A 167 6.69 -18.86 -0.97
N LEU A 168 6.75 -19.71 -1.99
CA LEU A 168 7.59 -20.88 -2.07
C LEU A 168 8.75 -20.60 -3.03
N PHE A 169 9.96 -20.43 -2.51
CA PHE A 169 11.18 -20.26 -3.33
C PHE A 169 11.77 -21.60 -3.75
N ASN A 170 11.82 -22.54 -2.81
CA ASN A 170 12.30 -23.88 -3.04
C ASN A 170 11.31 -24.87 -2.41
N LYS A 171 11.04 -25.99 -3.09
CA LYS A 171 10.09 -27.00 -2.62
C LYS A 171 10.45 -27.57 -1.24
N ASN A 172 11.72 -27.50 -0.86
CA ASN A 172 12.23 -28.06 0.40
C ASN A 172 12.14 -27.09 1.60
N GLU A 173 12.06 -25.77 1.37
CA GLU A 173 12.10 -24.75 2.44
C GLU A 173 10.71 -24.34 2.98
N GLY A 174 9.64 -24.92 2.43
CA GLY A 174 8.27 -24.57 2.77
C GLY A 174 7.87 -23.15 2.35
N GLU A 175 6.63 -22.79 2.67
CA GLU A 175 6.08 -21.47 2.39
C GLU A 175 6.55 -20.43 3.42
N LYS A 176 6.91 -19.24 2.94
CA LYS A 176 7.35 -18.11 3.78
C LYS A 176 6.46 -16.89 3.56
N ASP A 177 6.01 -16.26 4.64
CA ASP A 177 5.31 -14.98 4.56
C ASP A 177 6.26 -13.88 4.07
N THR A 178 5.92 -13.24 2.95
CA THR A 178 6.79 -12.30 2.25
C THR A 178 5.98 -11.11 1.72
N SER A 179 6.56 -9.91 1.84
CA SER A 179 6.10 -8.71 1.14
C SER A 179 6.81 -8.60 -0.20
N ILE A 180 6.07 -8.65 -1.31
CA ILE A 180 6.59 -8.64 -2.67
C ILE A 180 6.21 -7.32 -3.34
N PHE A 181 7.16 -6.72 -4.04
CA PHE A 181 6.86 -5.63 -4.97
C PHE A 181 6.94 -6.14 -6.40
N LEU A 182 5.96 -5.76 -7.20
CA LEU A 182 5.81 -6.10 -8.61
C LEU A 182 5.72 -4.81 -9.40
N MET A 183 6.40 -4.75 -10.53
CA MET A 183 6.37 -3.62 -11.46
C MET A 183 6.30 -4.20 -12.89
N PRO A 184 5.09 -4.43 -13.41
CA PRO A 184 4.89 -4.96 -14.76
C PRO A 184 5.49 -4.02 -15.80
N GLU A 185 6.04 -4.60 -16.87
CA GLU A 185 6.67 -3.81 -17.92
C GLU A 185 5.64 -3.06 -18.74
N GLN A 186 5.91 -1.78 -18.96
CA GLN A 186 5.04 -0.94 -19.75
C GLN A 186 5.20 -1.26 -21.23
N HIS A 187 4.07 -1.50 -21.90
CA HIS A 187 4.04 -1.74 -23.34
C HIS A 187 4.05 -0.41 -24.11
N SER A 188 4.58 -0.44 -25.33
CA SER A 188 4.64 0.77 -26.18
C SER A 188 3.24 1.36 -26.40
N ALA A 189 3.12 2.67 -26.25
CA ALA A 189 1.86 3.42 -26.37
C ALA A 189 0.75 3.07 -25.36
N VAL A 190 1.05 2.31 -24.30
CA VAL A 190 0.11 2.01 -23.21
C VAL A 190 0.49 2.81 -21.96
N PRO A 191 -0.42 3.60 -21.35
CA PRO A 191 -0.13 4.30 -20.10
C PRO A 191 0.21 3.35 -18.94
N GLY A 192 1.03 3.80 -17.98
CA GLY A 192 1.44 2.97 -16.85
C GLY A 192 0.25 2.49 -16.00
N PHE A 193 -0.74 3.35 -15.76
CA PHE A 193 -1.95 2.92 -15.03
C PHE A 193 -2.73 1.81 -15.77
N ASP A 194 -2.72 1.79 -17.10
CA ASP A 194 -3.40 0.74 -17.89
C ASP A 194 -2.69 -0.59 -17.65
N THR A 195 -1.36 -0.61 -17.84
CA THR A 195 -0.50 -1.77 -17.54
C THR A 195 -0.70 -2.26 -16.10
N LEU A 196 -0.76 -1.35 -15.13
CA LEU A 196 -1.02 -1.69 -13.72
C LEU A 196 -2.37 -2.40 -13.56
N ILE A 197 -3.44 -1.82 -14.13
CA ILE A 197 -4.80 -2.35 -13.97
C ILE A 197 -4.92 -3.73 -14.62
N ARG A 198 -4.38 -3.91 -15.82
CA ARG A 198 -4.40 -5.21 -16.53
C ARG A 198 -3.67 -6.31 -15.77
N PHE A 199 -2.66 -5.97 -14.98
CA PHE A 199 -1.90 -6.93 -14.19
C PHE A 199 -2.50 -7.18 -12.79
N ILE A 200 -2.95 -6.11 -12.09
CA ILE A 200 -3.45 -6.22 -10.71
C ILE A 200 -4.80 -6.95 -10.63
N ILE A 201 -5.63 -6.84 -11.68
CA ILE A 201 -6.96 -7.45 -11.68
C ILE A 201 -6.89 -8.99 -11.69
N PRO A 202 -6.16 -9.64 -12.61
CA PRO A 202 -5.94 -11.09 -12.54
C PRO A 202 -5.31 -11.55 -11.23
N LEU A 203 -4.39 -10.77 -10.65
CA LEU A 203 -3.84 -11.07 -9.32
C LEU A 203 -4.93 -11.12 -8.24
N MET A 204 -5.82 -10.12 -8.19
CA MET A 204 -6.93 -10.10 -7.24
C MET A 204 -7.91 -11.26 -7.46
N ASP A 205 -8.19 -11.62 -8.72
CA ASP A 205 -9.02 -12.76 -9.10
C ASP A 205 -8.44 -14.09 -8.59
N SER A 206 -7.14 -14.33 -8.80
CA SER A 206 -6.43 -15.54 -8.38
C SER A 206 -6.55 -15.81 -6.89
N PHE A 207 -6.58 -14.76 -6.06
CA PHE A 207 -6.61 -14.91 -4.60
C PHE A 207 -7.96 -14.55 -3.95
N ASN A 208 -9.00 -14.28 -4.76
CA ASN A 208 -10.35 -13.89 -4.30
C ASN A 208 -10.32 -12.73 -3.30
N LEU A 209 -9.57 -11.69 -3.65
CA LEU A 209 -9.42 -10.49 -2.83
C LEU A 209 -10.40 -9.41 -3.26
N TYR A 210 -10.89 -8.62 -2.30
CA TYR A 210 -11.66 -7.42 -2.59
C TYR A 210 -12.94 -7.64 -3.41
N GLY A 211 -13.59 -8.80 -3.24
CA GLY A 211 -14.82 -9.21 -3.94
C GLY A 211 -14.60 -9.79 -5.35
N ARG A 212 -13.37 -9.72 -5.86
CA ARG A 212 -12.95 -10.36 -7.11
C ARG A 212 -12.99 -11.88 -6.96
N PRO A 213 -13.30 -12.66 -8.01
CA PRO A 213 -13.47 -12.23 -9.40
C PRO A 213 -14.86 -11.71 -9.79
N LYS A 214 -15.85 -11.74 -8.89
CA LYS A 214 -17.24 -11.38 -9.24
C LYS A 214 -17.41 -9.89 -9.50
N ARG A 215 -17.02 -9.07 -8.53
CA ARG A 215 -17.06 -7.60 -8.62
C ARG A 215 -16.13 -7.00 -7.58
N LEU A 216 -15.58 -5.83 -7.85
CA LEU A 216 -14.89 -5.08 -6.81
C LEU A 216 -15.86 -4.71 -5.68
N ASN A 217 -15.41 -4.89 -4.44
CA ASN A 217 -16.16 -4.58 -3.24
C ASN A 217 -15.83 -3.17 -2.76
N ALA A 218 -16.79 -2.25 -2.90
CA ALA A 218 -16.69 -0.87 -2.45
C ALA A 218 -17.42 -0.60 -1.11
N ASP A 219 -17.91 -1.64 -0.44
CA ASP A 219 -18.62 -1.49 0.84
C ASP A 219 -17.64 -1.19 1.99
N LYS A 220 -17.71 0.03 2.54
CA LYS A 220 -16.85 0.46 3.65
C LYS A 220 -17.08 -0.32 4.95
N SER A 221 -18.18 -1.05 5.08
CA SER A 221 -18.51 -1.85 6.26
C SER A 221 -18.03 -3.31 6.16
N ASP A 222 -17.71 -3.78 4.95
CA ASP A 222 -17.20 -5.13 4.73
C ASP A 222 -15.68 -5.18 4.90
N ILE A 223 -15.21 -6.02 5.81
CA ILE A 223 -13.78 -6.23 6.13
C ILE A 223 -12.91 -6.58 4.92
N ASN A 224 -13.53 -7.17 3.90
CA ASN A 224 -12.88 -7.59 2.67
C ASN A 224 -12.86 -6.49 1.60
N SER A 225 -13.41 -5.30 1.83
CA SER A 225 -13.35 -4.18 0.88
C SER A 225 -11.99 -3.48 0.88
N LEU A 226 -11.59 -2.94 -0.29
CA LEU A 226 -10.48 -1.99 -0.41
C LEU A 226 -10.74 -0.67 0.35
N LEU A 227 -11.99 -0.37 0.64
CA LEU A 227 -12.44 0.85 1.31
C LEU A 227 -12.89 0.58 2.76
N PHE A 228 -12.62 -0.62 3.28
CA PHE A 228 -13.05 -0.99 4.62
C PHE A 228 -12.61 0.05 5.65
N ALA A 229 -13.56 0.54 6.44
CA ALA A 229 -13.35 1.51 7.50
C ALA A 229 -12.76 2.86 7.07
N LEU A 230 -12.73 3.19 5.77
CA LEU A 230 -12.18 4.45 5.30
C LEU A 230 -12.89 5.64 5.99
N PRO A 231 -12.16 6.49 6.75
CA PRO A 231 -12.76 7.60 7.49
C PRO A 231 -13.55 8.56 6.60
N VAL A 232 -14.50 9.24 7.22
CA VAL A 232 -15.30 10.28 6.57
C VAL A 232 -14.91 11.64 7.13
N LEU A 233 -14.64 12.60 6.24
CA LEU A 233 -14.30 13.96 6.64
C LEU A 233 -15.36 14.54 7.58
N PRO A 234 -14.96 15.29 8.63
CA PRO A 234 -13.61 15.82 8.87
C PRO A 234 -12.63 14.85 9.57
N LYS A 235 -13.05 13.61 9.88
CA LYS A 235 -12.18 12.61 10.51
C LYS A 235 -11.21 12.04 9.48
N VAL A 236 -9.94 11.97 9.83
CA VAL A 236 -8.85 11.60 8.91
C VAL A 236 -8.08 10.35 9.36
N HIS A 237 -8.29 9.90 10.60
CA HIS A 237 -7.64 8.70 11.16
C HIS A 237 -8.64 7.56 11.34
N TYR A 238 -8.14 6.32 11.29
CA TYR A 238 -8.97 5.13 11.44
C TYR A 238 -9.28 4.86 12.91
N LEU A 239 -8.26 4.80 13.77
CA LEU A 239 -8.41 4.52 15.20
C LEU A 239 -7.53 5.47 16.02
N GLN A 240 -7.78 5.52 17.33
CA GLN A 240 -6.85 6.12 18.28
C GLN A 240 -5.83 5.06 18.75
N VAL A 241 -4.68 5.51 19.25
CA VAL A 241 -3.63 4.59 19.75
C VAL A 241 -4.16 3.78 20.95
N GLU A 242 -5.03 4.40 21.75
CA GLU A 242 -5.69 3.83 22.92
C GLU A 242 -6.50 2.57 22.57
N ASP A 243 -7.09 2.53 21.37
CA ASP A 243 -7.88 1.39 20.89
C ASP A 243 -7.04 0.10 20.77
N LEU A 244 -5.72 0.22 20.60
CA LEU A 244 -4.79 -0.91 20.42
C LEU A 244 -4.09 -1.33 21.71
N LEU A 245 -4.23 -0.59 22.82
CA LEU A 245 -3.48 -0.88 24.05
C LEU A 245 -3.82 -2.25 24.66
N GLY A 246 -5.10 -2.65 24.59
CA GLY A 246 -5.53 -3.98 25.03
C GLY A 246 -4.89 -5.09 24.19
N LEU A 247 -4.73 -4.87 22.89
CA LEU A 247 -4.13 -5.82 21.97
C LEU A 247 -2.64 -6.01 22.22
N VAL A 248 -1.91 -4.89 22.31
CA VAL A 248 -0.46 -4.87 22.54
C VAL A 248 -0.07 -5.44 23.90
N SER A 249 -0.95 -5.37 24.89
CA SER A 249 -0.71 -5.93 26.22
C SER A 249 -0.87 -7.46 26.26
N SER A 250 -1.46 -8.08 25.23
CA SER A 250 -1.65 -9.53 25.18
C SER A 250 -0.35 -10.26 24.79
N PRO A 251 0.11 -11.25 25.58
CA PRO A 251 1.27 -12.07 25.23
C PRO A 251 1.13 -12.83 23.90
N SER A 252 -0.11 -13.09 23.47
CA SER A 252 -0.40 -13.80 22.22
C SER A 252 0.06 -13.05 20.97
N THR A 253 0.40 -11.76 21.07
CA THR A 253 0.74 -10.90 19.93
C THR A 253 2.23 -10.90 19.57
N LEU A 254 3.08 -11.59 20.36
CA LEU A 254 4.52 -11.61 20.15
C LEU A 254 4.93 -12.21 18.80
N ASP A 255 4.25 -13.28 18.38
CA ASP A 255 4.55 -14.02 17.15
C ASP A 255 3.65 -13.61 15.97
N TRP A 256 2.91 -12.52 16.10
CA TRP A 256 1.97 -12.09 15.07
C TRP A 256 2.69 -11.58 13.82
N SER A 257 2.22 -12.08 12.67
CA SER A 257 2.59 -11.55 11.37
C SER A 257 1.95 -10.18 11.12
N SER A 258 2.42 -9.48 10.08
CA SER A 258 1.77 -8.24 9.59
C SER A 258 0.28 -8.47 9.28
N HIS A 259 -0.05 -9.67 8.79
CA HIS A 259 -1.41 -10.07 8.47
C HIS A 259 -2.27 -10.23 9.73
N ASP A 260 -1.74 -10.83 10.80
CA ASP A 260 -2.48 -11.02 12.05
C ASP A 260 -2.78 -9.68 12.74
N TRP A 261 -1.80 -8.78 12.76
CA TRP A 261 -2.00 -7.39 13.20
C TRP A 261 -3.08 -6.69 12.38
N SER A 262 -3.01 -6.78 11.04
CA SER A 262 -4.01 -6.19 10.15
C SER A 262 -5.41 -6.73 10.44
N ARG A 263 -5.54 -8.06 10.60
CA ARG A 263 -6.81 -8.73 10.91
C ARG A 263 -7.38 -8.25 12.25
N ALA A 264 -6.57 -8.21 13.30
CA ALA A 264 -7.03 -7.80 14.62
C ALA A 264 -7.48 -6.34 14.67
N ILE A 265 -6.75 -5.43 14.02
CA ILE A 265 -7.14 -4.03 13.91
C ILE A 265 -8.46 -3.89 13.12
N LYS A 266 -8.62 -4.67 12.04
CA LYS A 266 -9.88 -4.69 11.28
C LYS A 266 -11.07 -5.17 12.12
N GLU A 267 -10.90 -6.15 13.00
CA GLU A 267 -11.97 -6.61 13.90
C GLU A 267 -12.39 -5.53 14.92
N ILE A 268 -11.42 -4.77 15.47
CA ILE A 268 -11.74 -3.61 16.33
C ILE A 268 -12.58 -2.59 15.54
N LEU A 269 -12.14 -2.23 14.33
CA LEU A 269 -12.86 -1.30 13.46
C LEU A 269 -14.26 -1.80 13.11
N LYS A 270 -14.42 -3.09 12.80
CA LYS A 270 -15.71 -3.71 12.47
C LYS A 270 -16.72 -3.53 13.59
N VAL A 271 -16.31 -3.75 14.84
CA VAL A 271 -17.17 -3.55 16.03
C VAL A 271 -17.52 -2.08 16.20
N LYS A 272 -16.58 -1.15 16.00
CA LYS A 272 -16.85 0.30 16.12
C LYS A 272 -17.79 0.78 15.00
N ILE A 273 -17.57 0.37 13.75
CA ILE A 273 -18.40 0.76 12.60
C ILE A 273 -19.83 0.27 12.75
N ALA A 274 -20.03 -0.95 13.28
CA ALA A 274 -21.36 -1.47 13.59
C ALA A 274 -22.12 -0.59 14.60
N LYS A 275 -21.42 0.24 15.38
CA LYS A 275 -21.97 1.23 16.31
C LYS A 275 -22.04 2.65 15.74
N GLY A 276 -21.84 2.82 14.43
CA GLY A 276 -21.89 4.12 13.74
C GLY A 276 -20.59 4.93 13.76
N TYR A 277 -19.46 4.29 14.06
CA TYR A 277 -18.15 4.95 14.01
C TYR A 277 -17.68 5.21 12.57
N ASP A 278 -17.14 6.40 12.34
CA ASP A 278 -16.80 7.00 11.04
C ASP A 278 -15.35 7.56 11.00
N GLY A 279 -14.54 7.22 12.02
CA GLY A 279 -13.15 7.63 12.17
C GLY A 279 -12.89 8.51 13.39
N CYS A 280 -11.64 8.93 13.55
CA CYS A 280 -11.24 9.87 14.60
C CYS A 280 -10.43 11.04 14.03
N ILE A 281 -10.32 12.08 14.85
CA ILE A 281 -9.56 13.29 14.56
C ILE A 281 -8.58 13.49 15.72
N SER A 282 -7.32 13.75 15.39
CA SER A 282 -6.35 14.26 16.35
C SER A 282 -6.43 15.79 16.35
N ASN A 283 -5.99 16.44 17.42
CA ASN A 283 -5.97 17.92 17.49
C ASN A 283 -5.16 18.52 16.33
N GLU A 284 -4.09 17.86 15.91
CA GLU A 284 -3.27 18.22 14.75
C GLU A 284 -3.99 17.92 13.41
N GLY A 285 -4.68 16.77 13.34
CA GLY A 285 -5.49 16.37 12.18
C GLY A 285 -6.67 17.31 11.91
N ALA A 286 -7.22 17.97 12.93
CA ALA A 286 -8.27 18.97 12.78
C ALA A 286 -7.82 20.19 11.96
N ALA A 287 -6.59 20.68 12.19
CA ALA A 287 -6.03 21.78 11.42
C ALA A 287 -5.75 21.37 9.95
N ALA A 288 -5.23 20.16 9.73
CA ALA A 288 -4.96 19.64 8.39
C ALA A 288 -6.25 19.33 7.59
N ALA A 289 -7.28 18.79 8.24
CA ALA A 289 -8.59 18.55 7.64
C ALA A 289 -9.28 19.87 7.26
N ALA A 290 -9.15 20.90 8.10
CA ALA A 290 -9.62 22.25 7.76
C ALA A 290 -8.87 22.79 6.54
N ALA A 291 -7.55 22.75 6.51
CA ALA A 291 -6.73 23.26 5.39
C ALA A 291 -7.02 22.58 4.04
N SER A 292 -7.26 21.26 4.04
CA SER A 292 -7.60 20.48 2.83
C SER A 292 -9.03 20.71 2.33
N SER A 293 -9.96 21.05 3.23
CA SER A 293 -11.33 21.40 2.86
C SER A 293 -11.45 22.74 2.12
N PHE A 294 -10.46 23.64 2.28
CA PHE A 294 -10.45 24.93 1.58
C PHE A 294 -9.84 24.87 0.17
N SER A 295 -9.10 23.82 -0.17
CA SER A 295 -8.46 23.68 -1.49
C SER A 295 -9.39 23.08 -2.56
N SER A 296 -10.54 22.52 -2.17
CA SER A 296 -11.51 21.91 -3.09
C SER A 296 -12.55 22.89 -3.67
N ARG A 297 -12.51 24.18 -3.30
CA ARG A 297 -13.53 25.16 -3.73
C ARG A 297 -13.11 26.09 -4.89
N SER A 298 -11.93 25.88 -5.49
CA SER A 298 -11.47 26.60 -6.69
C SER A 298 -11.29 25.63 -7.86
N ARG A 299 -12.40 25.20 -8.46
CA ARG A 299 -12.50 24.72 -9.86
C ARG A 299 -13.95 24.32 -10.16
N SER A 300 -14.79 25.32 -10.38
CA SER A 300 -16.05 25.12 -11.08
C SER A 300 -16.42 26.35 -11.91
N ARG A 301 -16.43 26.15 -13.23
CA ARG A 301 -17.18 26.87 -14.27
C ARG A 301 -16.80 28.31 -14.59
N THR A 302 -15.91 28.47 -15.58
CA THR A 302 -16.04 29.55 -16.57
C THR A 302 -17.10 29.13 -17.59
N ASN A 303 -18.34 29.57 -17.41
CA ASN A 303 -19.31 29.62 -18.50
C ASN A 303 -19.62 31.10 -18.78
N ASN A 304 -19.40 31.46 -20.03
CA ASN A 304 -19.64 32.75 -20.62
C ASN A 304 -21.17 32.96 -20.78
N SER A 305 -21.74 34.01 -20.19
CA SER A 305 -22.91 34.74 -20.72
C SER A 305 -23.38 35.86 -19.77
N GLY A 306 -23.51 37.07 -20.33
CA GLY A 306 -24.68 37.94 -20.18
C GLY A 306 -24.99 38.58 -18.82
N ASN A 307 -24.53 39.83 -18.67
CA ASN A 307 -25.25 41.01 -18.13
C ASN A 307 -26.41 40.79 -17.12
N SER A 308 -26.25 41.32 -15.90
CA SER A 308 -27.14 42.36 -15.33
C SER A 308 -26.71 42.76 -13.91
N ASN A 309 -26.90 44.04 -13.62
CA ASN A 309 -26.50 44.77 -12.41
C ASN A 309 -27.22 44.30 -11.13
N SER A 310 -26.50 44.24 -10.01
CA SER A 310 -26.98 44.73 -8.71
C SER A 310 -25.82 44.85 -7.71
N SER A 311 -25.78 45.98 -7.02
CA SER A 311 -24.74 46.50 -6.15
C SER A 311 -24.88 46.08 -4.67
N LEU A 312 -23.82 46.39 -3.88
CA LEU A 312 -23.71 46.46 -2.40
C LEU A 312 -23.47 45.10 -1.71
N ASN A 313 -22.52 44.88 -0.79
CA ASN A 313 -21.57 45.70 -0.03
C ASN A 313 -20.41 44.78 0.43
N SER A 314 -19.16 45.24 0.36
CA SER A 314 -18.00 44.61 0.99
C SER A 314 -17.26 45.65 1.83
N PRO A 315 -16.87 45.38 3.09
CA PRO A 315 -16.01 46.30 3.83
C PRO A 315 -14.56 46.12 3.39
N LEU A 316 -13.94 47.28 3.15
CA LEU A 316 -12.55 47.48 2.74
C LEU A 316 -11.66 47.54 3.98
N LEU A 317 -10.56 46.76 4.04
CA LEU A 317 -9.38 47.11 4.83
C LEU A 317 -8.10 46.76 4.05
N THR A 318 -7.64 47.75 3.30
CA THR A 318 -6.27 48.28 3.16
C THR A 318 -5.07 47.44 3.63
N SER A 319 -4.24 47.12 2.61
CA SER A 319 -2.78 47.32 2.48
C SER A 319 -1.82 46.51 3.38
N SER A 320 -0.84 45.82 2.80
CA SER A 320 0.34 46.45 2.19
C SER A 320 1.06 45.49 1.24
N GLN A 321 1.49 46.04 0.11
CA GLN A 321 2.41 45.44 -0.84
C GLN A 321 3.82 45.39 -0.21
N ASN A 322 4.50 44.26 -0.32
CA ASN A 322 5.95 44.28 -0.43
C ASN A 322 6.40 43.20 -1.41
N SER A 323 6.69 43.65 -2.62
CA SER A 323 7.29 42.90 -3.72
C SER A 323 8.77 42.67 -3.44
N ARG A 324 9.21 41.40 -3.35
CA ARG A 324 10.57 41.01 -3.73
C ARG A 324 10.56 39.66 -4.46
N SER A 325 10.75 39.76 -5.76
CA SER A 325 11.17 38.71 -6.67
C SER A 325 12.50 38.11 -6.21
N PHE A 326 12.58 36.78 -6.16
CA PHE A 326 13.85 36.06 -6.17
C PHE A 326 13.79 34.92 -7.19
N SER A 327 14.54 35.07 -8.26
CA SER A 327 14.90 34.04 -9.23
C SER A 327 16.12 33.24 -8.72
N PRO A 328 16.36 32.03 -9.24
CA PRO A 328 17.16 31.01 -8.58
C PRO A 328 18.66 31.16 -8.86
N LEU A 329 19.49 30.91 -7.85
CA LEU A 329 20.94 30.79 -7.99
C LEU A 329 21.35 29.31 -8.00
N SER A 330 22.05 28.99 -9.08
CA SER A 330 22.90 27.83 -9.32
C SER A 330 24.24 27.95 -8.59
N ASP A 331 24.71 26.87 -7.95
CA ASP A 331 26.12 26.44 -7.90
C ASP A 331 26.15 25.03 -7.27
N ARG A 332 26.59 23.97 -7.96
CA ARG A 332 27.98 23.47 -8.13
C ARG A 332 28.74 23.21 -6.82
N GLY A 333 29.07 21.93 -6.66
CA GLY A 333 29.98 21.35 -5.67
C GLY A 333 29.61 19.86 -5.57
N GLY A 334 30.22 18.90 -6.27
CA GLY A 334 31.62 18.79 -6.64
C GLY A 334 32.38 18.04 -5.55
N ALA A 335 32.08 16.74 -5.36
CA ALA A 335 32.88 15.85 -4.53
C ALA A 335 33.17 14.57 -5.34
N VAL A 336 34.39 14.55 -5.87
CA VAL A 336 35.11 13.40 -6.41
C VAL A 336 35.49 12.50 -5.23
N PHE A 337 35.30 11.18 -5.34
CA PHE A 337 36.08 10.25 -4.53
C PHE A 337 36.57 9.07 -5.37
N GLU A 338 37.88 8.88 -5.25
CA GLU A 338 38.74 8.00 -6.01
C GLU A 338 38.48 6.52 -5.76
N LYS A 339 38.83 5.73 -6.79
CA LYS A 339 39.06 4.29 -6.72
C LYS A 339 40.21 4.00 -5.77
N PHE A 340 39.98 3.13 -4.78
CA PHE A 340 41.04 2.32 -4.22
C PHE A 340 40.78 0.85 -4.54
N ASN A 341 41.51 0.38 -5.54
CA ASN A 341 41.81 -1.02 -5.77
C ASN A 341 43.16 -1.25 -5.08
N ASN A 342 43.23 -2.12 -4.08
CA ASN A 342 44.48 -2.75 -3.73
C ASN A 342 44.22 -4.18 -3.28
N ASN A 343 44.73 -5.06 -4.15
CA ASN A 343 44.73 -6.50 -4.04
C ASN A 343 46.20 -6.86 -3.80
N SER A 344 46.54 -7.46 -2.66
CA SER A 344 47.74 -8.28 -2.53
C SER A 344 47.79 -9.04 -1.20
N ARG A 345 47.81 -10.38 -1.34
CA ARG A 345 48.67 -11.38 -0.67
C ARG A 345 48.73 -11.30 0.88
N SER A 346 48.37 -12.35 1.61
CA SER A 346 48.78 -13.76 1.50
C SER A 346 47.75 -14.65 2.18
#